data_AF-K8EU11-F1
#
_entry.id   AF-K8EU11-F1
#
_cell.length_a   1.000
_cell.length_b   1.000
_cell.length_c   1.000
_cell.angle_alpha   90.00
_cell.angle_beta   90.00
_cell.angle_gamma   90.00
#
_symmetry.space_group_name_H-M   'P 1'
#
loop_
_entity.id
_entity.type
_entity.pdbx_description
1 polymer ?
#
loop_
_entity_poly.entity_id
_entity_poly.type
_entity_poly.pdbx_seq_one_letter_code
_entity_poly.pdbx_strand_id
1 'polypeptide(L)'
;MNANEKLFINALMSRKFIEESKAKELFRDLLTNRENDIENALPSQKEFDQFWGHVKDKLRTKMGLDIRKVRFVRGDEKIYLGICNVNSNLTNESYVNGLPTTRSPREIALFRVVLDEILRTEDTCRNGIDLERFLGQSQDAFMTQAQELSKNNNNEEKKGEGVGTMTQATTQQQVEAMGKMTYTEREIIVANFVNDGWLHRLDSTYTHVRIGVRSFLELKEFILDQCPEAISEEWKNAL
;
A
#
# COMPACT_ATOMS: atom_id res chain seq x y z
N MET A 1 26.64 -3.39 4.41
CA MET A 1 26.22 -2.13 3.78
C MET A 1 27.26 -1.07 4.08
N ASN A 2 27.64 -0.27 3.09
CA ASN A 2 28.51 0.89 3.29
C ASN A 2 27.73 2.07 3.93
N ALA A 3 28.41 3.17 4.25
CA ALA A 3 27.78 4.32 4.92
C ALA A 3 26.65 4.96 4.09
N ASN A 4 26.87 5.16 2.79
CA ASN A 4 25.88 5.78 1.89
C ASN A 4 24.65 4.90 1.72
N GLU A 5 24.82 3.57 1.60
CA GLU A 5 23.72 2.60 1.56
C GLU A 5 22.90 2.68 2.85
N LYS A 6 23.53 2.77 4.03
CA LYS A 6 22.83 2.91 5.32
C LYS A 6 22.06 4.23 5.40
N LEU A 7 22.66 5.33 4.97
CA LEU A 7 22.00 6.64 4.96
C LEU A 7 20.80 6.65 4.01
N PHE A 8 20.94 6.07 2.82
CA PHE A 8 19.86 5.91 1.86
C PHE A 8 18.70 5.08 2.46
N ILE A 9 19.00 3.95 3.10
CA ILE A 9 17.99 3.12 3.76
C ILE A 9 17.30 3.89 4.89
N ASN A 10 18.04 4.58 5.75
CA ASN A 10 17.46 5.35 6.86
C ASN A 10 16.54 6.45 6.34
N ALA A 11 16.93 7.10 5.23
CA ALA A 11 16.15 8.12 4.56
C ALA A 11 14.87 7.55 3.89
N LEU A 12 14.90 6.32 3.39
CA LEU A 12 13.72 5.61 2.89
C LEU A 12 12.78 5.20 4.04
N MET A 13 13.33 4.60 5.10
CA MET A 13 12.56 4.16 6.26
C MET A 13 11.82 5.30 6.96
N SER A 14 12.40 6.51 6.99
CA SER A 14 11.77 7.68 7.59
C SER A 14 10.60 8.23 6.77
N ARG A 15 10.64 8.08 5.44
CA ARG A 15 9.65 8.66 4.50
C ARG A 15 8.51 7.71 4.13
N LYS A 16 8.56 6.44 4.58
CA LYS A 16 7.66 5.32 4.21
C LYS A 16 7.77 4.91 2.74
N PHE A 17 7.71 5.86 1.82
CA PHE A 17 7.97 5.73 0.38
C PHE A 17 8.52 7.06 -0.16
N ILE A 18 9.15 7.04 -1.32
CA ILE A 18 9.75 8.22 -1.96
C ILE A 18 9.51 8.20 -3.47
N GLU A 19 9.28 9.37 -4.07
CA GLU A 19 9.25 9.51 -5.53
C GLU A 19 10.64 9.22 -6.12
N GLU A 20 10.73 8.54 -7.25
CA GLU A 20 12.00 8.15 -7.87
C GLU A 20 12.90 9.36 -8.17
N SER A 21 12.32 10.48 -8.60
CA SER A 21 13.05 11.74 -8.81
C SER A 21 13.79 12.20 -7.54
N LYS A 22 13.08 12.22 -6.41
CA LYS A 22 13.62 12.58 -5.08
C LYS A 22 14.61 11.54 -4.56
N ALA A 23 14.41 10.27 -4.88
CA ALA A 23 15.37 9.22 -4.54
C ALA A 23 16.71 9.40 -5.29
N LYS A 24 16.67 9.86 -6.55
CA LYS A 24 17.86 10.22 -7.32
C LYS A 24 18.55 11.47 -6.78
N GLU A 25 17.79 12.48 -6.37
CA GLU A 25 18.33 13.66 -5.67
C GLU A 25 19.05 13.24 -4.38
N LEU A 26 18.44 12.37 -3.58
CA LEU A 26 19.07 11.82 -2.38
C LEU A 26 20.35 11.04 -2.72
N PHE A 27 20.33 10.23 -3.78
CA PHE A 27 21.52 9.51 -4.23
C PHE A 27 22.64 10.46 -4.65
N ARG A 28 22.32 11.52 -5.42
CA ARG A 28 23.28 12.58 -5.76
C ARG A 28 23.89 13.18 -4.49
N ASP A 29 23.08 13.61 -3.54
CA ASP A 29 23.55 14.25 -2.32
C ASP A 29 24.46 13.32 -1.48
N LEU A 30 24.26 12.00 -1.57
CA LEU A 30 25.14 10.99 -0.95
C LEU A 30 26.49 10.85 -1.67
N LEU A 31 26.56 11.15 -2.97
CA LEU A 31 27.80 11.18 -3.75
C LEU A 31 28.58 12.47 -3.48
N THR A 32 27.92 13.63 -3.45
CA THR A 32 28.55 14.95 -3.27
C THR A 32 29.16 15.16 -1.87
N ASN A 33 28.76 14.36 -0.87
CA ASN A 33 29.43 14.32 0.44
C ASN A 33 30.85 13.72 0.38
N ARG A 34 31.30 13.24 -0.78
CA ARG A 34 32.68 12.85 -1.06
C ARG A 34 33.25 13.80 -2.11
N GLU A 35 33.95 14.82 -1.61
CA GLU A 35 34.91 15.63 -2.37
C GLU A 35 34.32 16.61 -3.41
N ASN A 36 34.99 17.75 -3.51
CA ASN A 36 34.58 19.01 -4.15
C ASN A 36 34.42 18.98 -5.68
N ASP A 37 34.22 17.82 -6.33
CA ASP A 37 34.26 17.71 -7.79
C ASP A 37 33.18 16.77 -8.33
N ILE A 38 31.92 17.21 -8.40
CA ILE A 38 30.98 16.67 -9.41
C ILE A 38 30.06 17.81 -9.86
N GLU A 39 30.08 18.11 -11.17
CA GLU A 39 29.14 18.99 -11.86
C GLU A 39 27.70 18.71 -11.41
N ASN A 40 26.84 19.73 -11.40
CA ASN A 40 25.42 19.70 -11.01
C ASN A 40 24.51 18.70 -11.81
N ALA A 41 25.09 17.76 -12.55
CA ALA A 41 24.36 16.74 -13.28
C ALA A 41 23.74 15.71 -12.31
N LEU A 42 22.45 15.43 -12.51
CA LEU A 42 21.80 14.29 -11.85
C LEU A 42 22.50 12.99 -12.31
N PRO A 43 22.79 12.05 -11.38
CA PRO A 43 23.35 10.76 -11.74
C PRO A 43 22.45 10.08 -12.78
N SER A 44 23.08 9.39 -13.74
CA SER A 44 22.33 8.73 -14.80
C SER A 44 21.38 7.67 -14.23
N GLN A 45 20.29 7.38 -14.94
CA GLN A 45 19.34 6.33 -14.53
C GLN A 45 20.05 5.00 -14.26
N LYS A 46 21.04 4.66 -15.10
CA LYS A 46 21.81 3.42 -14.99
C LYS A 46 22.61 3.35 -13.69
N GLU A 47 23.27 4.43 -13.30
CA GLU A 47 24.04 4.48 -12.04
C GLU A 47 23.13 4.38 -10.83
N PHE A 48 21.99 5.08 -10.86
CA PHE A 48 20.98 4.97 -9.82
C PHE A 48 20.45 3.54 -9.72
N ASP A 49 20.08 2.91 -10.84
CA ASP A 49 19.56 1.55 -10.89
C ASP A 49 20.54 0.51 -10.38
N GLN A 50 21.82 0.66 -10.69
CA GLN A 50 22.88 -0.19 -10.14
C GLN A 50 23.01 0.00 -8.62
N PHE A 51 22.99 1.24 -8.14
CA PHE A 51 23.10 1.54 -6.71
C PHE A 51 21.94 0.95 -5.91
N TRP A 52 20.69 1.30 -6.25
CA TRP A 52 19.55 0.84 -5.46
C TRP A 52 19.30 -0.66 -5.65
N GLY A 53 19.63 -1.25 -6.80
CA GLY A 53 19.63 -2.70 -7.01
C GLY A 53 20.56 -3.42 -6.04
N HIS A 54 21.79 -2.92 -5.84
CA HIS A 54 22.72 -3.48 -4.86
C HIS A 54 22.23 -3.33 -3.41
N VAL A 55 21.59 -2.20 -3.09
CA VAL A 55 20.97 -1.97 -1.78
C VAL A 55 19.83 -2.95 -1.55
N LYS A 56 18.96 -3.14 -2.55
CA LYS A 56 17.82 -4.06 -2.54
C LYS A 56 18.27 -5.48 -2.24
N ASP A 57 19.27 -5.99 -2.96
CA ASP A 57 19.77 -7.36 -2.77
C ASP A 57 20.33 -7.59 -1.36
N LYS A 58 21.04 -6.59 -0.82
CA LYS A 58 21.54 -6.64 0.56
C LYS A 58 20.43 -6.60 1.61
N LEU A 59 19.39 -5.78 1.41
CA LEU A 59 18.23 -5.74 2.30
C LEU A 59 17.51 -7.09 2.31
N ARG A 60 17.30 -7.66 1.12
CA ARG A 60 16.59 -8.93 0.96
C ARG A 60 17.30 -10.07 1.65
N THR A 61 18.60 -10.22 1.38
CA THR A 61 19.42 -11.31 1.93
C THR A 61 19.68 -11.20 3.43
N LYS A 62 19.74 -9.98 4.00
CA LYS A 62 20.15 -9.78 5.40
C LYS A 62 19.01 -9.50 6.36
N MET A 63 17.91 -8.94 5.87
CA MET A 63 16.83 -8.42 6.73
C MET A 63 15.45 -8.94 6.35
N GLY A 64 15.32 -9.71 5.25
CA GLY A 64 14.01 -10.15 4.76
C GLY A 64 13.14 -8.97 4.29
N LEU A 65 13.76 -7.85 3.93
CA LEU A 65 13.09 -6.65 3.42
C LEU A 65 13.43 -6.45 1.94
N ASP A 66 12.50 -5.92 1.17
CA ASP A 66 12.68 -5.63 -0.24
C ASP A 66 12.53 -4.13 -0.52
N ILE A 67 13.15 -3.65 -1.59
CA ILE A 67 12.81 -2.33 -2.16
C ILE A 67 11.98 -2.58 -3.40
N ARG A 68 10.72 -2.17 -3.34
CA ARG A 68 9.78 -2.26 -4.47
C ARG A 68 9.63 -0.90 -5.13
N LYS A 69 9.37 -0.94 -6.44
CA LYS A 69 9.11 0.21 -7.30
C LYS A 69 7.71 0.03 -7.87
N VAL A 70 6.88 1.07 -7.84
CA VAL A 70 5.54 1.04 -8.43
C VAL A 70 5.20 2.38 -9.06
N ARG A 71 4.55 2.35 -10.22
CA ARG A 71 3.89 3.55 -10.74
C ARG A 71 2.59 3.77 -9.97
N PHE A 72 2.34 4.98 -9.46
CA PHE A 72 1.08 5.27 -8.79
C PHE A 72 -0.03 5.53 -9.81
N VAL A 73 -0.53 4.44 -10.39
CA VAL A 73 -1.60 4.45 -11.38
C VAL A 73 -2.85 5.09 -10.77
N ARG A 74 -3.54 5.91 -11.55
CA ARG A 74 -4.65 6.80 -11.14
C ARG A 74 -4.22 7.99 -10.28
N GLY A 75 -3.08 7.91 -9.61
CA GLY A 75 -2.43 8.95 -8.81
C GLY A 75 -2.00 10.20 -9.58
N ASP A 76 -0.73 10.53 -9.40
CA ASP A 76 0.01 11.49 -10.22
C ASP A 76 0.81 10.79 -11.34
N GLU A 77 0.58 9.49 -11.55
CA GLU A 77 1.28 8.62 -12.51
C GLU A 77 2.80 8.55 -12.34
N LYS A 78 3.32 9.05 -11.21
CA LYS A 78 4.73 9.02 -10.91
C LYS A 78 5.17 7.68 -10.36
N ILE A 79 6.48 7.47 -10.35
CA ILE A 79 7.06 6.24 -9.84
C ILE A 79 7.58 6.46 -8.42
N TYR A 80 7.25 5.52 -7.55
CA TYR A 80 7.63 5.53 -6.14
C TYR A 80 8.41 4.28 -5.77
N LEU A 81 9.32 4.44 -4.80
CA LEU A 81 10.06 3.37 -4.15
C LEU A 81 9.66 3.29 -2.69
N GLY A 82 9.58 2.08 -2.14
CA GLY A 82 9.38 1.86 -0.71
C GLY A 82 10.05 0.59 -0.23
N ILE A 83 10.36 0.56 1.07
CA ILE A 83 10.87 -0.63 1.74
C ILE A 83 9.67 -1.43 2.23
N CYS A 84 9.59 -2.68 1.78
CA CYS A 84 8.48 -3.59 2.04
C CYS A 84 9.00 -4.88 2.68
N ASN A 85 8.13 -5.61 3.36
CA ASN A 85 8.47 -6.95 3.81
C ASN A 85 8.53 -7.89 2.60
N VAL A 86 9.57 -8.70 2.44
CA VAL A 86 9.65 -9.67 1.32
C VAL A 86 8.41 -10.58 1.31
N ASN A 87 7.90 -10.91 2.49
CA ASN A 87 6.77 -11.81 2.62
C ASN A 87 5.41 -11.12 2.35
N SER A 88 5.31 -9.78 2.35
CA SER A 88 3.99 -9.10 2.24
C SER A 88 3.22 -9.38 0.94
N ASN A 89 3.90 -9.86 -0.11
CA ASN A 89 3.30 -10.21 -1.41
C ASN A 89 3.41 -11.70 -1.76
N LEU A 90 3.82 -12.60 -0.84
CA LEU A 90 4.05 -14.00 -1.21
C LEU A 90 2.78 -14.85 -1.29
N THR A 91 1.77 -14.54 -0.47
CA THR A 91 0.48 -15.26 -0.45
C THR A 91 -0.62 -14.32 0.03
N ASN A 92 -1.88 -14.64 -0.31
CA ASN A 92 -3.07 -14.00 0.24
C ASN A 92 -3.20 -14.14 1.78
N GLU A 93 -2.43 -15.03 2.40
CA GLU A 93 -2.32 -15.15 3.87
C GLU A 93 -1.32 -14.16 4.47
N SER A 94 -0.38 -13.66 3.66
CA SER A 94 0.79 -12.92 4.13
C SER A 94 0.68 -11.40 3.95
N TYR A 95 -0.36 -10.87 3.31
CA TYR A 95 -0.55 -9.42 3.18
C TYR A 95 -0.71 -8.73 4.56
N VAL A 96 -1.15 -9.47 5.59
CA VAL A 96 -1.19 -9.00 6.99
C VAL A 96 0.20 -8.61 7.48
N ASN A 97 1.26 -9.26 6.99
CA ASN A 97 2.65 -8.94 7.29
C ASN A 97 3.12 -7.65 6.59
N GLY A 98 2.40 -7.19 5.57
CA GLY A 98 2.60 -5.88 4.93
C GLY A 98 1.91 -4.74 5.68
N LEU A 99 0.83 -5.03 6.40
CA LEU A 99 0.09 -4.00 7.14
C LEU A 99 0.92 -3.41 8.28
N PRO A 100 0.66 -2.15 8.69
CA PRO A 100 1.43 -1.52 9.73
C PRO A 100 1.26 -2.25 11.06
N THR A 101 2.33 -2.85 11.57
CA THR A 101 2.37 -3.46 12.92
C THR A 101 2.17 -2.43 14.04
N THR A 102 2.26 -1.14 13.72
CA THR A 102 1.98 -0.02 14.62
C THR A 102 0.48 0.28 14.78
N ARG A 103 -0.40 -0.38 14.03
CA ARG A 103 -1.85 -0.18 14.10
C ARG A 103 -2.50 -1.27 14.93
N SER A 104 -3.53 -0.89 15.67
CA SER A 104 -4.35 -1.82 16.43
C SER A 104 -5.16 -2.72 15.49
N PRO A 105 -5.54 -3.95 15.92
CA PRO A 105 -6.34 -4.85 15.10
C PRO A 105 -7.65 -4.22 14.58
N ARG A 106 -8.26 -3.34 15.38
CA ARG A 106 -9.50 -2.63 15.01
C ARG A 106 -9.27 -1.57 13.91
N GLU A 107 -8.14 -0.88 13.91
CA GLU A 107 -7.78 0.07 12.84
C GLU A 107 -7.47 -0.66 11.54
N ILE A 108 -6.78 -1.80 11.65
CA ILE A 108 -6.52 -2.69 10.51
C ILE A 108 -7.83 -3.20 9.91
N ALA A 109 -8.79 -3.60 10.75
CA ALA A 109 -10.11 -4.03 10.29
C ALA A 109 -10.85 -2.92 9.52
N LEU A 110 -10.82 -1.69 10.03
CA LEU A 110 -11.41 -0.54 9.33
C LEU A 110 -10.73 -0.29 7.98
N PHE A 111 -9.39 -0.35 7.92
CA PHE A 111 -8.66 -0.21 6.66
C PHE A 111 -9.06 -1.27 5.64
N ARG A 112 -9.20 -2.53 6.08
CA ARG A 112 -9.64 -3.63 5.19
C ARG A 112 -11.03 -3.38 4.63
N VAL A 113 -11.99 -3.01 5.48
CA VAL A 113 -13.37 -2.71 5.05
C VAL A 113 -13.40 -1.57 4.04
N VAL A 114 -12.58 -0.53 4.24
CA VAL A 114 -12.43 0.58 3.27
C VAL A 114 -11.77 0.10 1.98
N LEU A 115 -10.73 -0.73 2.06
CA LEU A 115 -10.05 -1.27 0.89
C LEU A 115 -10.96 -2.19 0.08
N ASP A 116 -11.68 -3.09 0.73
CA ASP A 116 -12.64 -4.00 0.12
C ASP A 116 -13.76 -3.22 -0.59
N GLU A 117 -14.26 -2.14 0.04
CA GLU A 117 -15.25 -1.27 -0.61
C GLU A 117 -14.69 -0.55 -1.84
N ILE A 118 -13.44 -0.10 -1.81
CA ILE A 118 -12.76 0.47 -3.00
C ILE A 118 -12.66 -0.59 -4.09
N LEU A 119 -12.29 -1.83 -3.73
CA LEU A 119 -12.09 -2.93 -4.67
C LEU A 119 -13.39 -3.60 -5.15
N ARG A 120 -14.55 -3.23 -4.59
CA ARG A 120 -15.84 -3.91 -4.82
C ARG A 120 -16.32 -3.89 -6.27
N THR A 121 -16.08 -2.80 -6.99
CA THR A 121 -16.60 -2.61 -8.35
C THR A 121 -15.59 -1.93 -9.25
N GLU A 122 -15.79 -2.05 -10.55
CA GLU A 122 -14.98 -1.35 -11.55
C GLU A 122 -15.00 0.18 -11.38
N ASP A 123 -16.15 0.74 -10.98
CA ASP A 123 -16.31 2.17 -10.74
C ASP A 123 -15.53 2.61 -9.49
N THR A 124 -15.73 1.94 -8.36
CA THR A 124 -15.04 2.24 -7.10
C THR A 124 -13.52 2.04 -7.21
N CYS A 125 -13.06 1.05 -7.98
CA CYS A 125 -11.62 0.88 -8.25
C CYS A 125 -11.04 2.10 -8.97
N ARG A 126 -11.78 2.64 -9.95
CA ARG A 126 -11.31 3.74 -10.81
C ARG A 126 -11.44 5.10 -10.14
N ASN A 127 -12.53 5.30 -9.42
CA ASN A 127 -12.97 6.60 -8.92
C ASN A 127 -12.87 6.73 -7.39
N GLY A 128 -12.52 5.65 -6.69
CA GLY A 128 -12.53 5.62 -5.23
C GLY A 128 -13.95 5.54 -4.67
N ILE A 129 -14.06 5.76 -3.37
CA ILE A 129 -15.33 5.73 -2.64
C ILE A 129 -15.59 7.09 -2.00
N ASP A 130 -16.86 7.48 -1.92
CA ASP A 130 -17.30 8.58 -1.07
C ASP A 130 -17.21 8.16 0.40
N LEU A 131 -16.18 8.64 1.07
CA LEU A 131 -15.84 8.27 2.44
C LEU A 131 -16.89 8.76 3.44
N GLU A 132 -17.41 9.98 3.26
CA GLU A 132 -18.41 10.54 4.16
C GLU A 132 -19.70 9.73 4.08
N ARG A 133 -20.15 9.43 2.87
CA ARG A 133 -21.31 8.56 2.65
C ARG A 133 -21.09 7.15 3.19
N PHE A 134 -19.89 6.60 3.02
CA PHE A 134 -19.57 5.24 3.47
C PHE A 134 -19.49 5.13 5.00
N LEU A 135 -18.77 6.03 5.66
CA LEU A 135 -18.61 6.01 7.11
C LEU A 135 -19.83 6.56 7.86
N GLY A 136 -20.60 7.46 7.22
CA GLY A 136 -21.79 8.12 7.76
C GLY A 136 -23.07 7.29 7.70
N GLN A 137 -22.99 6.05 7.21
CA GLN A 137 -24.11 5.10 7.29
C GLN A 137 -24.48 4.83 8.76
N SER A 138 -25.72 4.37 8.98
CA SER A 138 -26.10 3.88 10.30
C SER A 138 -25.16 2.76 10.74
N GLN A 139 -24.97 2.62 12.06
CA GLN A 139 -24.08 1.61 12.61
C GLN A 139 -24.43 0.20 12.09
N ASP A 140 -25.73 -0.12 12.03
CA ASP A 140 -26.20 -1.41 11.55
C ASP A 140 -25.95 -1.61 10.05
N ALA A 141 -26.13 -0.57 9.23
CA ALA A 141 -25.85 -0.62 7.80
C ALA A 141 -24.36 -0.81 7.52
N PHE A 142 -23.51 -0.03 8.19
CA PHE A 142 -22.06 -0.15 8.09
C PHE A 142 -21.58 -1.55 8.50
N MET A 143 -22.15 -2.10 9.57
CA MET A 143 -21.80 -3.43 10.06
C MET A 143 -22.28 -4.54 9.14
N THR A 144 -23.47 -4.40 8.55
CA THR A 144 -24.00 -5.34 7.55
C THR A 144 -23.09 -5.36 6.33
N GLN A 145 -22.74 -4.19 5.80
CA GLN A 145 -21.83 -4.07 4.65
C GLN A 145 -20.43 -4.64 4.96
N ALA A 146 -19.87 -4.35 6.14
CA ALA A 146 -18.58 -4.90 6.55
C ALA A 146 -18.60 -6.45 6.65
N GLN A 147 -19.72 -7.04 7.10
CA GLN A 147 -19.89 -8.49 7.14
C GLN A 147 -20.05 -9.09 5.74
N GLU A 148 -20.75 -8.43 4.83
CA GLU A 148 -20.91 -8.86 3.44
C GLU A 148 -19.57 -8.85 2.69
N LEU A 149 -18.79 -7.78 2.84
CA LEU A 149 -17.44 -7.69 2.26
C LEU A 149 -16.53 -8.81 2.76
N SER A 150 -16.61 -9.17 4.05
CA SER A 150 -15.85 -10.29 4.63
C SER A 150 -16.26 -11.66 4.06
N LYS A 151 -17.51 -11.82 3.61
CA LYS A 151 -18.04 -13.09 3.06
C LYS A 151 -17.76 -13.29 1.58
N ASN A 152 -17.75 -12.22 0.78
CA ASN A 152 -17.53 -12.31 -0.66
C ASN A 152 -16.13 -12.81 -1.02
N ASN A 153 -15.14 -12.58 -0.14
CA ASN A 153 -13.78 -13.11 -0.30
C ASN A 153 -13.68 -14.64 -0.11
N ASN A 154 -14.77 -15.33 0.28
CA ASN A 154 -14.79 -16.78 0.49
C ASN A 154 -15.59 -17.55 -0.58
N ASN A 155 -16.31 -16.88 -1.48
CA ASN A 155 -17.34 -17.52 -2.32
C ASN A 155 -17.14 -17.42 -3.83
N GLU A 156 -15.89 -17.32 -4.31
CA GLU A 156 -15.59 -17.72 -5.68
C GLU A 156 -14.69 -18.95 -5.68
N GLU A 157 -15.32 -20.11 -5.94
CA GLU A 157 -14.66 -21.31 -6.44
C GLU A 157 -13.90 -20.97 -7.74
N LYS A 158 -12.68 -20.44 -7.61
CA LYS A 158 -11.66 -20.65 -8.64
C LYS A 158 -11.39 -22.15 -8.68
N LYS A 159 -12.13 -22.86 -9.55
CA LYS A 159 -11.89 -24.26 -9.91
C LYS A 159 -10.46 -24.40 -10.43
N GLY A 160 -9.55 -24.77 -9.54
CA GLY A 160 -8.16 -25.06 -9.84
C GLY A 160 -7.54 -25.70 -8.61
N GLU A 161 -7.35 -27.01 -8.66
CA GLU A 161 -6.74 -27.83 -7.61
C GLU A 161 -5.35 -27.27 -7.23
N GLY A 162 -5.17 -26.91 -5.95
CA GLY A 162 -3.85 -26.72 -5.37
C GLY A 162 -3.68 -25.54 -4.42
N VAL A 163 -3.79 -25.84 -3.12
CA VAL A 163 -3.11 -25.18 -1.98
C VAL A 163 -3.61 -23.79 -1.54
N GLY A 164 -4.26 -23.77 -0.36
CA GLY A 164 -4.19 -22.63 0.57
C GLY A 164 -5.41 -21.71 0.64
N THR A 165 -6.57 -22.23 1.02
CA THR A 165 -7.66 -21.39 1.57
C THR A 165 -7.34 -20.98 2.99
N MET A 166 -6.88 -19.75 3.21
CA MET A 166 -7.20 -18.91 4.37
C MET A 166 -6.75 -17.44 4.12
N THR A 167 -7.38 -16.73 3.18
CA THR A 167 -7.50 -15.27 3.38
C THR A 167 -8.03 -15.07 4.80
N GLN A 168 -7.25 -14.46 5.71
CA GLN A 168 -7.77 -14.12 7.04
C GLN A 168 -8.82 -13.04 6.85
N ALA A 169 -10.04 -13.46 6.53
CA ALA A 169 -11.25 -12.66 6.50
C ALA A 169 -11.30 -11.84 7.79
N THR A 170 -11.75 -10.59 7.70
CA THR A 170 -11.94 -9.74 8.87
C THR A 170 -12.79 -10.52 9.86
N THR A 171 -12.21 -10.89 11.01
CA THR A 171 -12.85 -11.83 11.93
C THR A 171 -14.12 -11.21 12.50
N GLN A 172 -15.09 -12.04 12.91
CA GLN A 172 -16.30 -11.55 13.57
C GLN A 172 -15.97 -10.60 14.74
N GLN A 173 -14.93 -10.93 15.52
CA GLN A 173 -14.43 -10.10 16.62
C GLN A 173 -13.83 -8.76 16.15
N GLN A 174 -13.14 -8.73 15.01
CA GLN A 174 -12.63 -7.50 14.41
C GLN A 174 -13.77 -6.59 13.91
N VAL A 175 -14.80 -7.19 13.29
CA VAL A 175 -16.01 -6.49 12.87
C VAL A 175 -16.74 -5.91 14.08
N GLU A 176 -16.97 -6.70 15.13
CA GLU A 176 -17.59 -6.24 16.38
C GLU A 176 -16.80 -5.14 17.09
N ALA A 177 -15.46 -5.22 17.11
CA ALA A 177 -14.60 -4.20 17.70
C ALA A 177 -14.62 -2.89 16.90
N MET A 178 -14.70 -2.97 15.56
CA MET A 178 -14.90 -1.82 14.68
C MET A 178 -16.29 -1.21 14.87
N GLY A 179 -17.29 -2.02 15.18
CA GLY A 179 -18.66 -1.59 15.44
C GLY A 179 -18.82 -0.65 16.65
N LYS A 180 -17.84 -0.63 17.55
CA LYS A 180 -17.80 0.28 18.71
C LYS A 180 -17.17 1.64 18.40
N MET A 181 -16.61 1.83 17.20
CA MET A 181 -16.03 3.11 16.79
C MET A 181 -17.12 4.11 16.45
N THR A 182 -16.95 5.34 16.93
CA THR A 182 -17.73 6.49 16.48
C THR A 182 -17.34 6.89 15.06
N TYR A 183 -18.19 7.68 14.39
CA TYR A 183 -17.89 8.26 13.09
C TYR A 183 -16.55 9.03 13.11
N THR A 184 -16.39 9.92 14.09
CA THR A 184 -15.17 10.74 14.24
C THR A 184 -13.92 9.90 14.43
N GLU A 185 -13.99 8.82 15.21
CA GLU A 185 -12.85 7.90 15.34
C GLU A 185 -12.50 7.23 14.01
N ARG A 186 -13.50 6.76 13.24
CA ARG A 186 -13.26 6.17 11.92
C ARG A 186 -12.60 7.15 10.97
N GLU A 187 -13.10 8.38 10.94
CA GLU A 187 -12.56 9.44 10.08
C GLU A 187 -11.09 9.74 10.41
N ILE A 188 -10.76 9.89 11.70
CA ILE A 188 -9.37 10.10 12.16
C ILE A 188 -8.47 8.93 11.75
N ILE A 189 -8.95 7.70 11.93
CA ILE A 189 -8.18 6.50 11.56
C ILE A 189 -7.94 6.46 10.05
N VAL A 190 -8.96 6.72 9.23
CA VAL A 190 -8.81 6.77 7.77
C VAL A 190 -7.86 7.89 7.35
N ALA A 191 -7.96 9.07 7.96
CA ALA A 191 -7.03 10.18 7.72
C ALA A 191 -5.58 9.80 8.05
N ASN A 192 -5.35 9.01 9.10
CA ASN A 192 -4.03 8.48 9.41
C ASN A 192 -3.51 7.50 8.34
N PHE A 193 -4.37 6.64 7.79
CA PHE A 193 -4.00 5.78 6.66
C PHE A 193 -3.70 6.58 5.39
N VAL A 194 -4.37 7.71 5.17
CA VAL A 194 -4.04 8.65 4.09
C VAL A 194 -2.66 9.27 4.31
N ASN A 195 -2.38 9.78 5.51
CA ASN A 195 -1.09 10.39 5.86
C ASN A 195 0.08 9.40 5.73
N ASP A 196 -0.16 8.13 6.04
CA ASP A 196 0.82 7.05 5.90
C ASP A 196 0.95 6.52 4.45
N GLY A 197 0.13 7.02 3.53
CA GLY A 197 0.09 6.67 2.10
C GLY A 197 -0.55 5.32 1.76
N TRP A 198 -1.26 4.70 2.70
CA TRP A 198 -2.08 3.50 2.44
C TRP A 198 -3.32 3.82 1.64
N LEU A 199 -3.92 4.97 1.93
CA LEU A 199 -5.04 5.53 1.19
C LEU A 199 -4.60 6.85 0.56
N HIS A 200 -5.35 7.31 -0.42
CA HIS A 200 -5.11 8.58 -1.09
C HIS A 200 -6.42 9.32 -1.30
N ARG A 201 -6.42 10.63 -1.02
CA ARG A 201 -7.56 11.51 -1.26
C ARG A 201 -7.45 12.13 -2.65
N LEU A 202 -8.52 12.01 -3.44
CA LEU A 202 -8.59 12.47 -4.83
C LEU A 202 -8.70 14.00 -4.95
N ASP A 203 -9.42 14.62 -4.02
CA ASP A 203 -9.77 16.02 -4.08
C ASP A 203 -9.43 16.76 -2.79
N SER A 204 -9.33 18.08 -2.90
CA SER A 204 -9.19 18.98 -1.76
C SER A 204 -10.48 19.09 -0.93
N THR A 205 -11.58 18.51 -1.42
CA THR A 205 -12.87 18.46 -0.71
C THR A 205 -12.96 17.27 0.24
N TYR A 206 -11.94 16.42 0.31
CA TYR A 206 -11.80 15.35 1.29
C TYR A 206 -12.87 14.24 1.21
N THR A 207 -13.73 14.21 0.20
CA THR A 207 -14.84 13.25 0.19
C THR A 207 -14.42 11.91 -0.38
N HIS A 208 -13.62 11.89 -1.46
CA HIS A 208 -13.27 10.65 -2.13
C HIS A 208 -11.91 10.10 -1.72
N VAL A 209 -11.89 8.80 -1.38
CA VAL A 209 -10.68 8.05 -1.03
C VAL A 209 -10.49 6.87 -1.96
N ARG A 210 -9.24 6.62 -2.34
CA ARG A 210 -8.80 5.48 -3.15
C ARG A 210 -7.54 4.81 -2.57
N ILE A 211 -7.08 3.76 -3.24
CA ILE A 211 -5.83 3.06 -2.92
C ILE A 211 -4.66 4.05 -2.99
N GLY A 212 -3.80 4.05 -1.96
CA GLY A 212 -2.58 4.85 -1.91
C GLY A 212 -1.35 4.11 -2.42
N VAL A 213 -0.27 4.87 -2.66
CA VAL A 213 1.03 4.37 -3.14
C VAL A 213 1.53 3.19 -2.33
N ARG A 214 1.45 3.30 -0.99
CA ARG A 214 2.00 2.30 -0.08
C ARG A 214 1.22 0.98 -0.14
N SER A 215 -0.10 1.05 -0.36
CA SER A 215 -0.91 -0.14 -0.56
C SER A 215 -0.48 -0.90 -1.81
N PHE A 216 -0.21 -0.22 -2.92
CA PHE A 216 0.34 -0.88 -4.11
C PHE A 216 1.75 -1.43 -3.89
N LEU A 217 2.60 -0.74 -3.15
CA LEU A 217 3.94 -1.26 -2.84
C LEU A 217 3.88 -2.54 -1.98
N GLU A 218 3.03 -2.56 -0.96
CA GLU A 218 3.00 -3.64 0.04
C GLU A 218 2.04 -4.78 -0.29
N LEU A 219 0.93 -4.49 -0.98
CA LEU A 219 -0.22 -5.37 -1.15
C LEU A 219 -0.58 -5.59 -2.64
N LYS A 220 0.35 -5.36 -3.58
CA LYS A 220 0.09 -5.44 -5.04
C LYS A 220 -0.68 -6.70 -5.42
N GLU A 221 -0.17 -7.87 -5.03
CA GLU A 221 -0.74 -9.16 -5.43
C GLU A 221 -2.15 -9.35 -4.87
N PHE A 222 -2.36 -8.98 -3.61
CA PHE A 222 -3.69 -9.00 -2.98
C PHE A 222 -4.66 -8.08 -3.72
N ILE A 223 -4.26 -6.83 -3.98
CA ILE A 223 -5.11 -5.85 -4.68
C ILE A 223 -5.51 -6.36 -6.06
N LEU A 224 -4.56 -6.93 -6.81
CA LEU A 224 -4.81 -7.45 -8.15
C LEU A 224 -5.70 -8.70 -8.16
N ASP A 225 -5.62 -9.53 -7.12
CA ASP A 225 -6.47 -10.72 -7.00
C ASP A 225 -7.90 -10.39 -6.56
N GLN A 226 -8.09 -9.33 -5.77
CA GLN A 226 -9.41 -8.95 -5.22
C GLN A 226 -10.20 -7.97 -6.09
N CYS A 227 -9.54 -7.22 -6.97
CA CYS A 227 -10.23 -6.30 -7.87
C CYS A 227 -10.91 -7.02 -9.05
N PRO A 228 -11.92 -6.41 -9.71
CA PRO A 228 -12.55 -6.96 -10.90
C PRO A 228 -11.53 -7.28 -12.00
N GLU A 229 -11.75 -8.33 -12.78
CA GLU A 229 -10.79 -8.84 -13.78
C GLU A 229 -10.29 -7.75 -14.75
N ALA A 230 -11.20 -6.91 -15.26
CA ALA A 230 -10.85 -5.80 -16.15
C ALA A 230 -9.90 -4.78 -15.50
N ILE A 231 -10.07 -4.52 -14.20
CA ILE A 231 -9.18 -3.64 -13.41
C ILE A 231 -7.84 -4.33 -13.17
N SER A 232 -7.85 -5.62 -12.84
CA SER A 232 -6.65 -6.40 -12.59
C SER A 232 -5.72 -6.36 -13.81
N GLU A 233 -6.27 -6.59 -15.01
CA GLU A 233 -5.51 -6.54 -16.25
C GLU A 233 -5.06 -5.11 -16.61
N GLU A 234 -5.89 -4.09 -16.38
CA GLU A 234 -5.51 -2.68 -16.56
C GLU A 234 -4.30 -2.33 -15.66
N TRP A 235 -4.35 -2.70 -14.37
CA TRP A 235 -3.34 -2.34 -13.39
C TRP A 235 -2.08 -3.19 -13.47
N LYS A 236 -2.15 -4.48 -13.80
CA LYS A 236 -0.96 -5.33 -14.03
C LYS A 236 -0.01 -4.71 -15.06
N ASN A 237 -0.56 -4.12 -16.11
CA ASN A 237 0.22 -3.51 -17.18
C ASN A 237 0.75 -2.11 -16.83
N ALA A 238 0.14 -1.44 -15.84
CA ALA A 238 0.41 -0.05 -15.52
C ALA A 238 1.27 0.16 -14.26
N LEU A 239 1.20 -0.77 -13.28
CA LEU A 239 1.86 -0.71 -11.96
C LEU A 239 3.34 -1.14 -11.98
#